data_AF-A0A9E6JXR1-F1
#
_entry.id   AF-A0A9E6JXR1-F1
#
_cell.length_a   1.000
_cell.length_b   1.000
_cell.length_c   1.000
_cell.angle_alpha   90.00
_cell.angle_beta   90.00
_cell.angle_gamma   90.00
#
_symmetry.space_group_name_H-M   'P 1'
#
loop_
_entity.id
_entity.type
_entity.pdbx_description
1 polymer ?
#
loop_
_entity_poly.entity_id
_entity_poly.type
_entity_poly.pdbx_seq_one_letter_code
_entity_poly.pdbx_strand_id
1 'polypeptide(L)' 'PILSSPKIGITNHITQVILKFDVNIRGITLNAKDGMFEGAVVVYVKNVEAINRLVEKIKKVEGVFSVERLSNN' A
#
# COMPACT_ATOMS: atom_id res chain seq x y z
N PRO A 1 -2.90 -2.80 -5.96
CA PRO A 1 -3.34 -3.67 -4.84
C PRO A 1 -2.18 -4.05 -3.93
N ILE A 2 -2.47 -4.36 -2.67
CA ILE A 2 -1.52 -4.83 -1.65
C ILE A 2 -2.02 -6.17 -1.16
N LEU A 3 -1.17 -7.20 -1.15
CA LEU A 3 -1.45 -8.52 -0.59
C LEU A 3 -0.47 -8.81 0.56
N SER A 4 -0.95 -9.26 1.71
CA SER A 4 -0.09 -9.47 2.89
C SER A 4 -0.62 -10.53 3.86
N SER A 5 0.25 -11.01 4.75
CA SER A 5 -0.08 -12.01 5.79
C SER A 5 -0.97 -11.44 6.91
N PRO A 6 -1.77 -12.24 7.63
CA PRO A 6 -2.75 -11.76 8.59
C PRO A 6 -2.14 -11.32 9.95
N LYS A 7 -0.84 -11.00 9.99
CA LYS A 7 -0.13 -10.64 11.23
C LYS A 7 -0.73 -9.38 11.86
N ILE A 8 -0.95 -9.43 13.18
CA ILE A 8 -1.42 -8.27 13.96
C ILE A 8 -0.45 -7.10 13.76
N GLY A 9 -1.00 -5.92 13.46
CA GLY A 9 -0.22 -4.68 13.32
C GLY A 9 0.32 -4.40 11.91
N ILE A 10 0.22 -5.35 10.97
CA ILE A 10 0.70 -5.15 9.59
C ILE A 10 -0.03 -4.00 8.87
N THR A 11 -1.34 -3.88 9.09
CA THR A 11 -2.18 -2.81 8.54
C THR A 11 -1.75 -1.44 9.03
N ASN A 12 -1.42 -1.32 10.33
CA ASN A 12 -0.88 -0.10 10.90
C ASN A 12 0.48 0.24 10.28
N HIS A 13 1.37 -0.74 10.14
CA HIS A 13 2.70 -0.52 9.56
C HIS A 13 2.61 -0.02 8.11
N ILE A 14 1.78 -0.66 7.28
CA ILE A 14 1.52 -0.24 5.90
C ILE A 14 0.96 1.19 5.87
N THR A 15 -0.03 1.48 6.72
CA THR A 15 -0.64 2.81 6.83
C THR A 15 0.40 3.87 7.20
N GLN A 16 1.27 3.59 8.19
CA GLN A 16 2.35 4.49 8.59
C GLN A 16 3.37 4.73 7.49
N VAL A 17 3.70 3.72 6.68
CA VAL A 17 4.58 3.91 5.51
C VAL A 17 3.95 4.86 4.52
N ILE A 18 2.66 4.69 4.21
CA ILE A 18 1.93 5.55 3.26
C ILE A 18 1.84 6.99 3.77
N LEU A 19 1.51 7.19 5.05
CA LEU A 19 1.38 8.51 5.67
C LEU A 19 2.69 9.31 5.72
N LYS A 20 3.85 8.63 5.65
CA LYS A 20 5.17 9.27 5.63
C LYS A 20 5.61 9.76 4.24
N PHE A 21 4.83 9.48 3.20
CA PHE A 21 5.13 9.94 1.84
C PHE A 21 4.43 11.25 1.51
N ASP A 22 5.11 12.13 0.76
CA ASP A 22 4.54 13.37 0.20
C ASP A 22 3.60 13.06 -0.98
N VAL A 23 2.48 12.40 -0.69
CA VAL A 23 1.43 12.05 -1.65
C VAL A 23 0.07 12.48 -1.11
N ASN A 24 -0.82 12.90 -1.99
CA ASN A 24 -2.18 13.25 -1.58
C ASN A 24 -3.06 12.00 -1.61
N ILE A 25 -3.39 11.48 -0.43
CA ILE A 25 -4.20 10.26 -0.27
C ILE A 25 -5.68 10.61 -0.51
N ARG A 26 -6.31 9.89 -1.46
CA ARG A 26 -7.75 9.99 -1.74
C ARG A 26 -8.56 8.92 -1.04
N GLY A 27 -7.96 7.76 -0.82
CA GLY A 27 -8.63 6.65 -0.15
C GLY A 27 -7.67 5.52 0.15
N ILE A 28 -7.93 4.82 1.26
CA ILE A 28 -7.24 3.60 1.66
C ILE A 28 -8.32 2.59 2.01
N THR A 29 -8.23 1.40 1.41
CA THR A 29 -9.06 0.24 1.76
C THR A 29 -8.14 -0.89 2.18
N LEU A 30 -8.41 -1.50 3.33
CA LEU A 30 -7.71 -2.68 3.84
C LEU A 30 -8.76 -3.66 4.36
N ASN A 31 -8.79 -4.85 3.78
CA ASN A 31 -9.75 -5.90 4.10
C ASN A 31 -8.99 -7.16 4.49
N ALA A 32 -9.47 -7.87 5.52
CA ALA A 32 -9.01 -9.21 5.84
C ALA A 32 -9.94 -10.21 5.17
N LYS A 33 -9.40 -11.12 4.36
CA LYS A 33 -10.17 -12.20 3.74
C LYS A 33 -9.31 -13.45 3.62
N ASP A 34 -9.88 -14.60 3.99
CA ASP A 34 -9.28 -15.93 3.79
C ASP A 34 -7.85 -16.06 4.34
N GLY A 35 -7.58 -15.46 5.51
CA GLY A 35 -6.25 -15.52 6.13
C GLY A 35 -5.20 -14.64 5.44
N MET A 36 -5.61 -13.73 4.56
CA MET A 36 -4.77 -12.69 3.96
C MET A 36 -5.37 -11.31 4.19
N PHE A 37 -4.52 -10.28 4.17
CA PHE A 37 -4.99 -8.92 4.04
C PHE A 37 -4.80 -8.46 2.59
N GLU A 38 -5.86 -7.88 2.04
CA GLU A 38 -5.88 -7.26 0.74
C GLU A 38 -6.21 -5.78 0.87
N GLY A 39 -5.53 -4.94 0.09
CA GLY A 39 -5.69 -3.50 0.19
C GLY A 39 -5.54 -2.75 -1.12
N ALA A 40 -6.04 -1.53 -1.14
CA ALA A 40 -5.81 -0.57 -2.20
C ALA A 40 -5.62 0.82 -1.59
N VAL A 41 -4.72 1.57 -2.21
CA VAL A 41 -4.42 2.95 -1.85
C VAL A 41 -4.56 3.77 -3.12
N VAL A 42 -5.42 4.77 -3.08
CA VAL A 42 -5.62 5.71 -4.17
C VAL A 42 -4.95 7.02 -3.79
N VAL A 43 -3.96 7.43 -4.56
CA VAL A 43 -3.15 8.63 -4.30
C VAL A 43 -3.03 9.48 -5.55
N TYR A 44 -3.02 10.80 -5.36
CA TYR A 44 -2.51 11.74 -6.36
C TYR A 44 -1.03 11.97 -6.11
N VAL A 45 -0.24 11.78 -7.16
CA VAL A 45 1.20 12.01 -7.16
C VAL A 45 1.56 13.07 -8.20
N LYS A 46 2.57 13.88 -7.88
CA LYS A 46 3.07 14.93 -8.79
C LYS A 46 3.87 14.35 -9.96
N ASN A 47 4.48 13.18 -9.78
CA ASN A 47 5.28 12.51 -10.81
C ASN A 47 5.28 10.98 -10.60
N VAL A 48 5.72 10.26 -11.64
CA VAL A 48 5.81 8.79 -11.65
C VAL A 48 6.87 8.26 -10.67
N GLU A 49 7.91 9.05 -10.40
CA GLU A 49 8.97 8.63 -9.48
C GLU A 49 8.47 8.51 -8.03
N ALA A 50 7.61 9.43 -7.58
CA ALA A 50 7.02 9.41 -6.25
C ALA A 50 6.19 8.15 -6.01
N ILE A 51 5.35 7.76 -6.98
CA ILE A 51 4.56 6.53 -6.87
C ILE A 51 5.46 5.28 -6.87
N ASN A 52 6.50 5.25 -7.71
CA ASN A 52 7.44 4.13 -7.73
C ASN A 52 8.17 3.97 -6.39
N ARG A 53 8.64 5.07 -5.79
CA ARG A 53 9.27 5.06 -4.47
C ARG A 53 8.31 4.57 -3.38
N LEU A 54 7.04 4.99 -3.42
CA LEU A 54 6.01 4.54 -2.48
C LEU A 54 5.78 3.02 -2.61
N VAL A 55 5.60 2.52 -3.83
CA VAL A 55 5.43 1.09 -4.11
C VAL A 55 6.61 0.28 -3.55
N GLU A 56 7.84 0.70 -3.82
CA GLU A 56 9.04 0.01 -3.33
C GLU A 56 9.17 0.04 -1.80
N LYS A 57 8.69 1.09 -1.12
CA LYS A 57 8.68 1.12 0.34
C LYS A 57 7.62 0.19 0.94
N ILE A 58 6.43 0.10 0.34
CA ILE A 58 5.38 -0.82 0.80
C ILE A 58 5.83 -2.27 0.60
N LYS A 59 6.47 -2.60 -0.52
CA LYS A 59 7.03 -3.95 -0.78
C LYS A 59 8.06 -4.40 0.26
N LYS A 60 8.78 -3.46 0.89
CA LYS A 60 9.78 -3.75 1.92
C LYS A 60 9.20 -3.98 3.31
N VAL A 61 7.89 -3.77 3.51
CA VAL A 61 7.23 -4.07 4.78
C VAL A 61 7.18 -5.59 4.95
N GLU A 62 7.70 -6.08 6.07
CA GLU A 62 7.69 -7.51 6.37
C GLU A 62 6.26 -8.05 6.37
N GLY A 63 6.04 -9.15 5.64
CA GLY A 63 4.73 -9.77 5.50
C GLY A 63 3.89 -9.23 4.34
N VAL A 64 4.35 -8.23 3.59
CA VAL A 64 3.78 -7.88 2.29
C VAL A 64 4.30 -8.84 1.23
N PHE A 65 3.37 -9.46 0.49
CA PHE A 65 3.67 -10.42 -0.57
C PHE A 65 3.70 -9.76 -1.96
N SER A 66 2.77 -8.86 -2.22
CA SER A 66 2.68 -8.17 -3.51
C SER A 66 2.18 -6.74 -3.35
N VAL A 67 2.72 -5.87 -4.20
CA VAL A 67 2.23 -4.51 -4.40
C VAL A 67 2.25 -4.22 -5.88
N GLU A 68 1.07 -3.98 -6.46
CA GLU A 68 0.94 -3.62 -7.86
C GLU A 68 0.32 -2.22 -8.00
N ARG A 69 0.80 -1.49 -8.99
CA ARG A 69 0.24 -0.21 -9.40
C ARG A 69 -0.93 -0.46 -10.34
N LEU A 70 -2.11 0.05 -9.98
CA LEU A 70 -3.24 0.10 -10.91
C LEU A 70 -3.09 1.35 -11.79
N SER A 71 -3.17 1.17 -13.09
CA SER A 71 -3.27 2.26 -14.06
C SER A 71 -4.73 2.35 -14.48
N ASN A 72 -5.39 3.49 -14.24
CA ASN A 72 -6.65 3.78 -14.91
C ASN A 72 -6.30 4.25 -16.33
N ASN A 73 -6.59 3.43 -17.33
CA ASN A 73 -6.66 3.86 -18.73
C ASN A 73 -7.95 4.66 -18.94
#